data_AF-A0A957GRD0-F1
#
_entry.id   AF-A0A957GRD0-F1
#
_cell.length_a   1.000
_cell.length_b   1.000
_cell.length_c   1.000
_cell.angle_alpha   90.00
_cell.angle_beta   90.00
_cell.angle_gamma   90.00
#
_symmetry.space_group_name_H-M   'P 1'
#
loop_
_entity.id
_entity.type
_entity.pdbx_description
1 polymer ?
#
loop_
_entity_poly.entity_id
_entity_poly.type
_entity_poly.pdbx_seq_one_letter_code
_entity_poly.pdbx_strand_id
1 'polypeptide(L)'
;MMKRIRLRDLGISLGHFPPGPHNAITDVPGVTVGHSTVIYDEPRLARTGVTMVLPRGGDEWHNYCFAGYHSFNGNGEMTGIPWLEESGMLGSPIGITNTHQVGVVRDTLVEISESLGYLDSFLLPVVAETYDGWLNDINAFHLTKDHALAAYRNAAGGAVAEGNVGGGTGMICHEFKGGIGTSSRVVALAEGDYVLGVLVQANYGDRKLFRVDGVPVGRLIAEEDAPRPDWKRPLLPSSSIIVIIATNAPL
;
A
#
# COMPACT_ATOMS: atom_id res chain seq x y z
N MET A 1 -6.94 -7.14 23.30
CA MET A 1 -7.23 -7.37 21.86
C MET A 1 -6.54 -8.66 21.45
N MET A 2 -7.18 -9.53 20.67
CA MET A 2 -6.52 -10.70 20.09
C MET A 2 -5.46 -10.24 19.09
N LYS A 3 -4.27 -10.86 19.14
CA LYS A 3 -3.20 -10.64 18.16
C LYS A 3 -3.73 -11.02 16.78
N ARG A 4 -3.60 -10.13 15.78
CA ARG A 4 -3.97 -10.43 14.39
C ARG A 4 -3.12 -11.60 13.87
N ILE A 5 -3.78 -12.65 13.40
CA ILE A 5 -3.16 -13.85 12.83
C ILE A 5 -2.76 -13.56 11.38
N ARG A 6 -1.53 -13.93 10.99
CA ARG A 6 -1.04 -13.83 9.61
C ARG A 6 -1.01 -15.22 8.95
N LEU A 7 -0.81 -15.25 7.63
CA LEU A 7 -0.89 -16.49 6.85
C LEU A 7 0.05 -17.60 7.36
N ARG A 8 1.28 -17.25 7.78
CA ARG A 8 2.25 -18.20 8.34
C ARG A 8 1.87 -18.72 9.73
N ASP A 9 1.14 -17.93 10.53
CA ASP A 9 0.64 -18.37 11.83
C ASP A 9 -0.44 -19.47 11.68
N LEU A 10 -1.07 -19.57 10.49
CA LEU A 10 -1.99 -20.64 10.12
C LEU A 10 -1.28 -21.89 9.55
N GLY A 11 0.06 -21.92 9.58
CA GLY A 11 0.85 -23.03 9.02
C GLY A 11 1.05 -22.97 7.51
N ILE A 12 0.64 -21.89 6.84
CA ILE A 12 0.77 -21.74 5.38
C ILE A 12 2.03 -20.92 5.05
N SER A 13 3.01 -21.55 4.41
CA SER A 13 4.29 -20.93 4.04
C SER A 13 4.44 -20.82 2.53
N LEU A 14 4.50 -19.57 2.03
CA LEU A 14 4.62 -19.30 0.59
C LEU A 14 6.08 -19.17 0.15
N GLY A 15 6.47 -19.96 -0.84
CA GLY A 15 7.83 -19.99 -1.40
C GLY A 15 8.87 -20.61 -0.45
N HIS A 16 10.14 -20.60 -0.86
CA HIS A 16 11.22 -21.27 -0.10
C HIS A 16 12.13 -20.33 0.70
N PHE A 17 12.15 -19.03 0.40
CA PHE A 17 13.00 -18.08 1.14
C PHE A 17 12.42 -17.77 2.53
N PRO A 18 13.27 -17.65 3.57
CA PRO A 18 12.83 -17.22 4.89
C PRO A 18 12.41 -15.74 4.86
N PRO A 19 11.38 -15.34 5.64
CA PRO A 19 11.07 -13.93 5.82
C PRO A 19 12.05 -13.24 6.76
N GLY A 20 12.08 -11.91 6.73
CA GLY A 20 12.72 -11.10 7.77
C GLY A 20 11.95 -11.13 9.11
N PRO A 21 12.47 -10.48 10.16
CA PRO A 21 11.91 -10.52 11.51
C PRO A 21 10.44 -10.13 11.63
N HIS A 22 9.99 -9.16 10.82
CA HIS A 22 8.61 -8.68 10.81
C HIS A 22 7.78 -9.28 9.68
N ASN A 23 8.40 -10.02 8.75
CA ASN A 23 7.81 -10.44 7.49
C ASN A 23 7.05 -9.27 6.84
N ALA A 24 7.72 -8.14 6.68
CA ALA A 24 7.14 -6.86 6.27
C ALA A 24 8.14 -6.03 5.47
N ILE A 25 7.67 -5.05 4.69
CA ILE A 25 8.53 -4.17 3.87
C ILE A 25 9.60 -3.44 4.70
N THR A 26 9.28 -3.14 5.96
CA THR A 26 10.14 -2.52 6.97
C THR A 26 11.29 -3.40 7.45
N ASP A 27 11.36 -4.67 7.04
CA ASP A 27 12.57 -5.49 7.21
C ASP A 27 13.72 -4.98 6.34
N VAL A 28 13.44 -4.19 5.29
CA VAL A 28 14.47 -3.47 4.53
C VAL A 28 14.97 -2.30 5.40
N PRO A 29 16.28 -2.26 5.75
CA PRO A 29 16.79 -1.24 6.67
C PRO A 29 16.49 0.19 6.23
N GLY A 30 15.97 1.00 7.16
CA GLY A 30 15.62 2.40 6.94
C GLY A 30 14.22 2.64 6.38
N VAL A 31 13.54 1.61 5.86
CA VAL A 31 12.16 1.76 5.38
C VAL A 31 11.20 1.86 6.56
N THR A 32 10.32 2.87 6.53
CA THR A 32 9.24 3.03 7.51
C THR A 32 7.88 3.12 6.83
N VAL A 33 6.83 2.71 7.54
CA VAL A 33 5.45 2.72 7.04
C VAL A 33 4.54 3.38 8.06
N GLY A 34 3.68 4.28 7.60
CA GLY A 34 2.69 4.96 8.42
C GLY A 34 1.29 4.91 7.80
N HIS A 35 0.27 4.92 8.66
CA HIS A 35 -1.12 4.91 8.23
C HIS A 35 -1.90 6.04 8.90
N SER A 36 -2.87 6.57 8.16
CA SER A 36 -3.99 7.36 8.68
C SER A 36 -5.28 6.72 8.19
N THR A 37 -6.08 6.22 9.12
CA THR A 37 -7.29 5.44 8.85
C THR A 37 -8.52 6.27 9.18
N VAL A 38 -9.43 6.44 8.22
CA VAL A 38 -10.63 7.28 8.35
C VAL A 38 -11.87 6.40 8.25
N ILE A 39 -12.58 6.28 9.37
CA ILE A 39 -13.80 5.44 9.50
C ILE A 39 -14.85 6.21 10.30
N TYR A 40 -15.96 6.54 9.66
CA TYR A 40 -17.18 7.05 10.30
C TYR A 40 -18.40 6.85 9.39
N ASP A 41 -19.59 6.86 9.96
CA ASP A 41 -20.84 6.58 9.22
C ASP A 41 -21.59 7.83 8.79
N GLU A 42 -21.45 8.91 9.57
CA GLU A 42 -22.18 10.17 9.42
C GLU A 42 -21.18 11.34 9.34
N PRO A 43 -21.49 12.46 8.65
CA PRO A 43 -22.72 12.70 7.84
C PRO A 43 -22.69 12.00 6.48
N ARG A 44 -21.55 11.45 6.08
CA ARG A 44 -21.36 10.63 4.88
C ARG A 44 -20.40 9.49 5.21
N LEU A 45 -20.66 8.31 4.67
CA LEU A 45 -19.93 7.09 5.00
C LEU A 45 -18.47 7.17 4.54
N ALA A 46 -17.53 7.29 5.48
CA ALA A 46 -16.11 7.24 5.21
C ALA A 46 -15.52 5.86 5.57
N ARG A 47 -14.82 5.25 4.62
CA ARG A 47 -13.99 4.06 4.81
C ARG A 47 -12.75 4.19 3.94
N THR A 48 -11.86 5.12 4.28
CA THR A 48 -10.71 5.45 3.45
C THR A 48 -9.49 5.78 4.31
N GLY A 49 -8.42 6.28 3.71
CA GLY A 49 -7.23 6.64 4.46
C GLY A 49 -6.03 6.89 3.56
N VAL A 50 -4.88 7.06 4.19
CA VAL A 50 -3.58 7.23 3.53
C VAL A 50 -2.60 6.24 4.13
N THR A 51 -1.84 5.56 3.29
CA THR A 51 -0.63 4.81 3.66
C THR A 51 0.57 5.56 3.12
N MET A 52 1.59 5.77 3.95
CA MET A 52 2.86 6.38 3.57
C MET A 52 3.98 5.35 3.70
N VAL A 53 4.84 5.24 2.70
CA VAL A 53 6.09 4.46 2.75
C VAL A 53 7.24 5.42 2.56
N LEU A 54 8.12 5.53 3.56
CA LEU A 54 9.28 6.39 3.53
C LEU A 54 10.50 5.50 3.28
N PRO A 55 11.11 5.52 2.09
CA PRO A 55 12.17 4.58 1.73
C PRO A 55 13.48 4.82 2.52
N ARG A 56 13.66 6.01 3.09
CA ARG A 56 14.79 6.35 3.97
C ARG A 56 14.35 6.91 5.33
N GLY A 57 13.12 6.63 5.74
CA GLY A 57 12.60 7.11 7.02
C GLY A 57 12.50 8.63 7.14
N GLY A 58 12.39 9.35 6.02
CA GLY A 58 12.27 10.81 5.96
C GLY A 58 13.51 11.54 5.45
N ASP A 59 14.57 10.82 5.07
CA ASP A 59 15.78 11.41 4.47
C ASP A 59 15.79 11.32 2.93
N GLU A 60 14.75 10.76 2.32
CA GLU A 60 14.67 10.51 0.87
C GLU A 60 14.70 11.76 0.00
N TRP A 61 14.53 12.95 0.57
CA TRP A 61 14.72 14.22 -0.12
C TRP A 61 16.19 14.67 -0.19
N HIS A 62 17.09 14.15 0.65
CA HIS A 62 18.55 14.34 0.51
C HIS A 62 19.24 13.10 -0.07
N ASN A 63 18.67 11.92 0.18
CA ASN A 63 19.28 10.63 -0.08
C ASN A 63 18.35 9.77 -0.95
N TYR A 64 18.33 10.10 -2.24
CA TYR A 64 17.42 9.48 -3.20
C TYR A 64 17.67 7.97 -3.29
N CYS A 65 16.64 7.23 -3.67
CA CYS A 65 16.75 5.81 -4.00
C CYS A 65 16.71 5.61 -5.50
N PHE A 66 17.49 4.64 -6.02
CA PHE A 66 17.19 4.13 -7.35
C PHE A 66 15.84 3.42 -7.33
N ALA A 67 15.03 3.66 -8.34
CA ALA A 67 13.67 3.13 -8.46
C ALA A 67 13.31 2.88 -9.92
N GLY A 68 12.36 1.97 -10.13
CA GLY A 68 11.78 1.65 -11.43
C GLY A 68 10.27 1.45 -11.30
N TYR A 69 9.56 1.58 -12.41
CA TYR A 69 8.11 1.44 -12.48
C TYR A 69 7.72 0.34 -13.48
N HIS A 70 6.57 -0.29 -13.23
CA HIS A 70 5.99 -1.24 -14.17
C HIS A 70 4.46 -1.15 -14.13
N SER A 71 3.84 -0.98 -15.30
CA SER A 71 2.39 -1.06 -15.46
C SER A 71 1.99 -2.41 -16.05
N PHE A 72 1.39 -3.27 -15.23
CA PHE A 72 0.75 -4.49 -15.75
C PHE A 72 -0.58 -4.17 -16.46
N ASN A 73 -1.38 -3.29 -15.86
CA ASN A 73 -2.59 -2.73 -16.45
C ASN A 73 -2.78 -1.31 -15.92
N GLY A 74 -2.83 -0.32 -16.81
CA GLY A 74 -2.81 1.11 -16.47
C GLY A 74 -4.17 1.74 -16.16
N ASN A 75 -5.19 0.97 -15.76
CA ASN A 75 -6.47 1.53 -15.35
C ASN A 75 -6.40 2.03 -13.89
N GLY A 76 -5.68 3.12 -13.69
CA GLY A 76 -5.47 3.77 -12.39
C GLY A 76 -4.53 4.97 -12.50
N GLU A 77 -4.21 5.57 -11.36
CA GLU A 77 -3.31 6.73 -11.26
C GLU A 77 -2.08 6.43 -10.39
N MET A 78 -0.95 6.98 -10.80
CA MET A 78 0.28 7.04 -10.01
C MET A 78 1.10 8.25 -10.46
N THR A 79 1.19 9.27 -9.60
CA THR A 79 1.96 10.48 -9.91
C THR A 79 3.46 10.21 -9.89
N GLY A 80 4.26 11.14 -10.46
CA GLY A 80 5.72 11.07 -10.41
C GLY A 80 6.36 10.10 -11.41
N ILE A 81 5.58 9.27 -12.12
CA ILE A 81 6.09 8.31 -13.12
C ILE A 81 7.05 8.93 -14.14
N PRO A 82 6.76 10.09 -14.78
CA PRO A 82 7.64 10.61 -15.83
C PRO A 82 9.09 10.84 -15.37
N TRP A 83 9.28 11.32 -14.14
CA TRP A 83 10.62 11.51 -13.59
C TRP A 83 11.27 10.21 -13.13
N LEU A 84 10.47 9.30 -12.57
CA LEU A 84 10.94 7.99 -12.13
C LEU A 84 11.45 7.17 -13.33
N GLU A 85 10.75 7.21 -14.47
CA GLU A 85 11.18 6.56 -15.71
C GLU A 85 12.40 7.25 -16.36
N GLU A 86 12.45 8.59 -16.35
CA GLU A 86 13.55 9.34 -16.96
C GLU A 86 14.86 9.23 -16.17
N SER A 87 14.79 9.40 -14.85
CA SER A 87 15.97 9.49 -13.99
C SER A 87 16.32 8.19 -13.28
N GLY A 88 15.35 7.28 -13.13
CA GLY A 88 15.48 6.14 -12.23
C GLY A 88 15.59 6.53 -10.76
N MET A 89 15.16 7.73 -10.36
CA MET A 89 15.33 8.24 -8.99
C MET A 89 13.99 8.50 -8.29
N LEU A 90 13.90 8.03 -7.04
CA LEU A 90 12.83 8.33 -6.09
C LEU A 90 13.37 9.26 -4.99
N GLY A 91 12.91 10.51 -4.99
CA GLY A 91 13.30 11.57 -4.06
C GLY A 91 12.19 12.03 -3.11
N SER A 92 11.23 11.15 -2.80
CA SER A 92 10.10 11.46 -1.92
C SER A 92 9.55 10.20 -1.23
N PRO A 93 8.78 10.34 -0.14
CA PRO A 93 7.91 9.27 0.31
C PRO A 93 6.95 8.82 -0.80
N ILE A 94 6.42 7.60 -0.67
CA ILE A 94 5.36 7.07 -1.53
C ILE A 94 4.04 7.12 -0.78
N GLY A 95 3.04 7.79 -1.34
CA GLY A 95 1.67 7.79 -0.84
C GLY A 95 0.80 6.74 -1.54
N ILE A 96 -0.08 6.06 -0.80
CA ILE A 96 -1.16 5.25 -1.37
C ILE A 96 -2.49 5.64 -0.72
N THR A 97 -3.50 5.91 -1.53
CA THR A 97 -4.81 6.44 -1.09
C THR A 97 -5.96 5.97 -2.01
N ASN A 98 -7.12 6.63 -1.94
CA ASN A 98 -8.24 6.44 -2.85
C ASN A 98 -8.12 7.28 -4.14
N THR A 99 -8.81 6.84 -5.19
CA THR A 99 -8.75 7.40 -6.55
C THR A 99 -8.97 8.90 -6.62
N HIS A 100 -9.96 9.44 -5.90
CA HIS A 100 -10.34 10.86 -6.03
C HIS A 100 -9.46 11.81 -5.20
N GLN A 101 -8.58 11.27 -4.36
CA GLN A 101 -7.81 12.05 -3.39
C GLN A 101 -6.29 11.80 -3.48
N VAL A 102 -5.81 11.32 -4.63
CA VAL A 102 -4.38 11.31 -4.97
C VAL A 102 -3.78 12.72 -4.84
N GLY A 103 -4.46 13.73 -5.37
CA GLY A 103 -3.98 15.12 -5.41
C GLY A 103 -3.65 15.69 -4.02
N VAL A 104 -4.54 15.54 -3.03
CA VAL A 104 -4.29 16.08 -1.68
C VAL A 104 -3.09 15.43 -1.00
N VAL A 105 -2.85 14.13 -1.24
CA VAL A 105 -1.67 13.43 -0.70
C VAL A 105 -0.41 13.90 -1.43
N ARG A 106 -0.46 14.04 -2.75
CA ARG A 106 0.67 14.52 -3.57
C ARG A 106 1.09 15.93 -3.16
N ASP A 107 0.13 16.85 -3.03
CA ASP A 107 0.44 18.23 -2.65
C ASP A 107 0.94 18.32 -1.21
N THR A 108 0.39 17.51 -0.30
CA THR A 108 0.89 17.43 1.08
C THR A 108 2.36 16.98 1.12
N LEU A 109 2.80 16.05 0.26
CA LEU A 109 4.21 15.64 0.20
C LEU A 109 5.14 16.78 -0.25
N VAL A 110 4.69 17.65 -1.15
CA VAL A 110 5.42 18.87 -1.55
C VAL A 110 5.49 19.86 -0.37
N GLU A 111 4.39 20.04 0.35
CA GLU A 111 4.39 20.94 1.53
C GLU A 111 5.25 20.40 2.68
N ILE A 112 5.32 19.08 2.87
CA ILE A 112 6.19 18.47 3.88
C ILE A 112 7.65 18.76 3.56
N SER A 113 8.10 18.59 2.33
CA SER A 113 9.49 18.87 1.97
C SER A 113 9.84 20.35 2.16
N GLU A 114 8.95 21.27 1.76
CA GLU A 114 9.15 22.70 1.97
C GLU A 114 9.29 23.02 3.47
N SER A 115 8.44 22.41 4.31
CA SER A 115 8.49 22.60 5.77
C SER A 115 9.77 22.09 6.44
N LEU A 116 10.47 21.15 5.79
CA LEU A 116 11.75 20.61 6.25
C LEU A 116 12.96 21.35 5.66
N GLY A 117 12.72 22.43 4.91
CA GLY A 117 13.78 23.26 4.33
C GLY A 117 14.38 22.71 3.04
N TYR A 118 13.72 21.76 2.38
CA TYR A 118 14.13 21.28 1.06
C TYR A 118 13.62 22.26 0.00
N LEU A 119 14.57 22.94 -0.66
CA LEU A 119 14.29 24.01 -1.61
C LEU A 119 14.74 23.64 -3.03
N ASP A 120 14.41 22.43 -3.48
CA ASP A 120 14.51 22.10 -4.89
C ASP A 120 13.45 22.87 -5.68
N SER A 121 13.79 23.25 -6.91
CA SER A 121 12.93 24.12 -7.74
C SER A 121 11.62 23.46 -8.20
N PHE A 122 11.53 22.12 -8.12
CA PHE A 122 10.31 21.35 -8.39
C PHE A 122 10.41 19.96 -7.73
N LEU A 123 9.25 19.41 -7.32
CA LEU A 123 9.14 18.06 -6.78
C LEU A 123 8.04 17.28 -7.49
N LEU A 124 8.29 16.00 -7.72
CA LEU A 124 7.39 15.09 -8.42
C LEU A 124 7.10 13.85 -7.56
N PRO A 125 6.35 14.00 -6.44
CA PRO A 125 6.12 12.89 -5.52
C PRO A 125 5.36 11.74 -6.17
N VAL A 126 5.62 10.52 -5.70
CA VAL A 126 4.89 9.32 -6.11
C VAL A 126 3.70 9.08 -5.19
N VAL A 127 2.50 9.22 -5.74
CA VAL A 127 1.25 8.90 -5.05
C VAL A 127 0.38 8.06 -5.96
N ALA A 128 -0.01 6.90 -5.48
CA ALA A 128 -0.82 5.94 -6.21
C ALA A 128 -2.17 5.69 -5.51
N GLU A 129 -3.05 4.97 -6.20
CA GLU A 129 -4.40 4.74 -5.69
C GLU A 129 -4.96 3.35 -5.99
N THR A 130 -5.99 3.00 -5.23
CA THR A 130 -7.00 2.05 -5.68
C THR A 130 -8.40 2.58 -5.34
N TYR A 131 -9.43 2.08 -6.00
CA TYR A 131 -10.81 2.57 -5.85
C TYR A 131 -11.58 1.96 -4.66
N ASP A 132 -11.93 2.77 -3.65
CA ASP A 132 -12.73 2.35 -2.48
C ASP A 132 -14.22 2.72 -2.53
N GLY A 133 -14.73 3.24 -3.66
CA GLY A 133 -16.08 3.81 -3.75
C GLY A 133 -17.25 2.84 -3.52
N TRP A 134 -16.96 1.57 -3.22
CA TRP A 134 -17.92 0.58 -2.76
C TRP A 134 -18.24 0.67 -1.26
N LEU A 135 -17.21 0.81 -0.44
CA LEU A 135 -17.35 0.90 1.02
C LEU A 135 -17.21 2.34 1.52
N ASN A 136 -16.69 3.23 0.67
CA ASN A 136 -16.44 4.63 0.96
C ASN A 136 -17.32 5.50 0.06
N ASP A 137 -17.81 6.61 0.60
CA ASP A 137 -18.40 7.66 -0.21
C ASP A 137 -17.28 8.51 -0.84
N ILE A 138 -16.63 7.96 -1.87
CA ILE A 138 -15.43 8.55 -2.49
C ILE A 138 -15.66 9.96 -3.05
N ASN A 139 -16.91 10.32 -3.36
CA ASN A 139 -17.30 11.64 -3.86
C ASN A 139 -17.55 12.67 -2.74
N ALA A 140 -17.35 12.29 -1.47
CA ALA A 140 -17.40 13.21 -0.33
C ALA A 140 -16.05 13.84 0.00
N PHE A 141 -14.96 13.39 -0.64
CA PHE A 141 -13.60 13.92 -0.45
C PHE A 141 -13.18 13.97 1.03
N HIS A 142 -13.33 12.85 1.74
CA HIS A 142 -13.12 12.74 3.18
C HIS A 142 -11.70 13.04 3.67
N LEU A 143 -10.68 12.82 2.83
CA LEU A 143 -9.29 13.06 3.18
C LEU A 143 -8.93 14.55 3.12
N THR A 144 -8.01 14.92 4.01
CA THR A 144 -7.49 16.28 4.17
C THR A 144 -5.97 16.19 4.24
N LYS A 145 -5.30 17.34 4.13
CA LYS A 145 -3.86 17.45 4.38
C LYS A 145 -3.45 16.82 5.72
N ASP A 146 -4.22 17.06 6.78
CA ASP A 146 -3.91 16.52 8.11
C ASP A 146 -3.91 14.99 8.14
N HIS A 147 -4.76 14.33 7.34
CA HIS A 147 -4.74 12.87 7.22
C HIS A 147 -3.46 12.37 6.56
N ALA A 148 -3.01 13.03 5.48
CA ALA A 148 -1.74 12.69 4.81
C ALA A 148 -0.53 12.97 5.72
N LEU A 149 -0.54 14.11 6.41
CA LEU A 149 0.49 14.49 7.38
C LEU A 149 0.54 13.54 8.59
N ALA A 150 -0.61 13.06 9.06
CA ALA A 150 -0.69 12.05 10.10
C ALA A 150 -0.07 10.73 9.61
N ALA A 151 -0.37 10.28 8.39
CA ALA A 151 0.25 9.07 7.83
C ALA A 151 1.77 9.22 7.73
N TYR A 152 2.28 10.38 7.30
CA TYR A 152 3.70 10.69 7.30
C TYR A 152 4.32 10.61 8.71
N ARG A 153 3.74 11.32 9.69
CA ARG A 153 4.25 11.40 11.07
C ARG A 153 4.18 10.07 11.82
N ASN A 154 3.21 9.23 11.50
CA ASN A 154 3.04 7.92 12.11
C ASN A 154 3.98 6.87 11.51
N ALA A 155 4.80 7.21 10.51
CA ALA A 155 5.67 6.26 9.85
C ALA A 155 6.74 5.72 10.81
N ALA A 156 6.79 4.40 10.96
CA ALA A 156 7.75 3.71 11.82
C ALA A 156 8.25 2.41 11.17
N GLY A 157 9.41 1.96 11.63
CA GLY A 157 9.91 0.62 11.31
C GLY A 157 9.18 -0.47 12.12
N GLY A 158 9.63 -1.71 11.99
CA GLY A 158 9.06 -2.82 12.76
C GLY A 158 7.81 -3.42 12.13
N ALA A 159 6.90 -3.98 12.94
CA ALA A 159 5.68 -4.61 12.43
C ALA A 159 4.72 -3.59 11.79
N VAL A 160 4.23 -3.89 10.58
CA VAL A 160 3.28 -3.05 9.84
C VAL A 160 1.86 -3.55 10.05
N ALA A 161 0.91 -2.63 10.26
CA ALA A 161 -0.49 -2.97 10.36
C ALA A 161 -1.06 -3.39 8.98
N GLU A 162 -1.86 -4.46 8.94
CA GLU A 162 -2.43 -5.02 7.72
C GLU A 162 -3.97 -4.98 7.73
N GLY A 163 -4.60 -5.16 6.57
CA GLY A 163 -6.04 -5.16 6.36
C GLY A 163 -6.62 -3.76 6.22
N ASN A 164 -7.59 -3.44 7.08
CA ASN A 164 -8.47 -2.27 6.96
C ASN A 164 -7.83 -1.02 7.57
N VAL A 165 -6.63 -0.67 7.09
CA VAL A 165 -5.84 0.47 7.60
C VAL A 165 -5.33 1.31 6.44
N GLY A 166 -5.08 2.60 6.71
CA GLY A 166 -4.52 3.53 5.74
C GLY A 166 -5.35 3.57 4.45
N GLY A 167 -4.69 3.65 3.30
CA GLY A 167 -5.38 3.59 2.00
C GLY A 167 -6.15 2.29 1.76
N GLY A 168 -5.81 1.20 2.46
CA GLY A 168 -6.49 -0.10 2.35
C GLY A 168 -7.85 -0.20 3.05
N THR A 169 -8.28 0.86 3.74
CA THR A 169 -9.45 0.83 4.63
C THR A 169 -10.72 0.35 3.94
N GLY A 170 -11.08 0.93 2.80
CA GLY A 170 -12.31 0.61 2.05
C GLY A 170 -12.13 -0.43 0.94
N MET A 171 -10.98 -1.08 0.86
CA MET A 171 -10.65 -1.95 -0.28
C MET A 171 -11.25 -3.36 -0.18
N ILE A 172 -11.54 -3.97 -1.33
CA ILE A 172 -12.13 -5.30 -1.50
C ILE A 172 -11.23 -6.12 -2.43
N CYS A 173 -10.84 -7.32 -2.03
CA CYS A 173 -9.97 -8.19 -2.82
C CYS A 173 -10.58 -9.59 -2.92
N HIS A 174 -10.73 -10.10 -4.14
CA HIS A 174 -11.39 -11.39 -4.42
C HIS A 174 -12.77 -11.48 -3.76
N GLU A 175 -13.51 -10.37 -3.75
CA GLU A 175 -14.81 -10.20 -3.07
C GLU A 175 -14.79 -10.44 -1.55
N PHE A 176 -13.62 -10.70 -0.95
CA PHE A 176 -13.40 -10.60 0.49
C PHE A 176 -12.97 -9.18 0.85
N LYS A 177 -12.89 -8.88 2.15
CA LYS A 177 -12.27 -7.64 2.59
C LYS A 177 -10.79 -7.62 2.17
N GLY A 178 -10.42 -6.61 1.39
CA GLY A 178 -9.04 -6.37 0.94
C GLY A 178 -8.31 -5.40 1.88
N GLY A 179 -7.33 -4.68 1.32
CA GLY A 179 -6.60 -3.62 2.03
C GLY A 179 -5.09 -3.80 1.99
N ILE A 180 -4.42 -3.38 3.07
CA ILE A 180 -2.95 -3.43 3.16
C ILE A 180 -2.48 -4.85 3.45
N GLY A 181 -1.47 -5.31 2.73
CA GLY A 181 -0.72 -6.53 3.03
C GLY A 181 0.78 -6.28 2.89
N THR A 182 1.59 -7.00 3.64
CA THR A 182 3.04 -6.89 3.51
C THR A 182 3.74 -8.23 3.71
N SER A 183 4.95 -8.35 3.19
CA SER A 183 5.78 -9.54 3.32
C SER A 183 7.24 -9.17 3.06
N SER A 184 8.20 -9.98 3.51
CA SER A 184 9.60 -9.84 3.12
C SER A 184 10.26 -11.19 2.89
N ARG A 185 11.41 -11.20 2.22
CA ARG A 185 12.28 -12.37 2.08
C ARG A 185 13.74 -11.95 2.27
N VAL A 186 14.50 -12.80 2.96
CA VAL A 186 15.95 -12.71 3.03
C VAL A 186 16.53 -13.63 1.96
N VAL A 187 17.41 -13.09 1.13
CA VAL A 187 18.07 -13.78 0.02
C VAL A 187 19.57 -13.74 0.28
N ALA A 188 20.15 -14.91 0.51
CA ALA A 188 21.59 -15.07 0.66
C ALA A 188 22.26 -15.14 -0.72
N LEU A 189 23.14 -14.19 -1.01
CA LEU A 189 23.98 -14.16 -2.20
C LEU A 189 25.47 -14.24 -1.81
N ALA A 190 26.37 -14.40 -2.79
CA ALA A 190 27.80 -14.51 -2.51
C ALA A 190 28.38 -13.21 -1.91
N GLU A 191 27.78 -12.08 -2.26
CA GLU A 191 28.17 -10.72 -1.86
C GLU A 191 27.57 -10.31 -0.50
N GLY A 192 26.59 -11.08 0.01
CA GLY A 192 25.93 -10.82 1.29
C GLY A 192 24.45 -11.19 1.28
N ASP A 193 23.83 -11.04 2.44
CA ASP A 193 22.40 -11.24 2.62
C ASP A 193 21.64 -9.95 2.32
N TYR A 194 20.67 -10.04 1.41
CA TYR A 194 19.79 -8.94 1.05
C TYR A 194 18.35 -9.21 1.47
N VAL A 195 17.61 -8.15 1.75
CA VAL A 195 16.19 -8.20 2.11
C VAL A 195 15.38 -7.61 0.96
N LEU A 196 14.40 -8.37 0.48
CA LEU A 196 13.35 -7.89 -0.41
C LEU A 196 12.06 -7.75 0.40
N GLY A 197 11.58 -6.53 0.56
CA GLY A 197 10.34 -6.17 1.23
C GLY A 197 9.25 -5.81 0.22
N VAL A 198 8.00 -6.18 0.51
CA VAL A 198 6.84 -5.86 -0.34
C VAL A 198 5.70 -5.32 0.52
N LEU A 199 5.06 -4.25 0.07
CA LEU A 199 3.79 -3.77 0.59
C LEU A 199 2.79 -3.66 -0.57
N VAL A 200 1.55 -4.09 -0.32
CA VAL A 200 0.47 -4.01 -1.30
C VAL A 200 -0.74 -3.30 -0.73
N GLN A 201 -1.46 -2.58 -1.58
CA GLN A 201 -2.85 -2.20 -1.38
C GLN A 201 -3.72 -3.00 -2.35
N ALA A 202 -4.32 -4.08 -1.85
CA ALA A 202 -5.05 -5.05 -2.67
C ALA A 202 -6.54 -4.70 -2.76
N ASN A 203 -6.99 -4.41 -3.99
CA ASN A 203 -8.38 -4.07 -4.33
C ASN A 203 -8.82 -4.71 -5.67
N TYR A 204 -8.52 -5.99 -5.86
CA TYR A 204 -8.62 -6.65 -7.18
C TYR A 204 -9.21 -8.05 -7.09
N GLY A 205 -9.58 -8.60 -8.25
CA GLY A 205 -9.81 -10.03 -8.44
C GLY A 205 -11.24 -10.53 -8.15
N ASP A 206 -11.63 -11.57 -8.90
CA ASP A 206 -12.88 -12.32 -8.74
C ASP A 206 -12.71 -13.41 -7.66
N ARG A 207 -13.73 -13.64 -6.82
CA ARG A 207 -13.74 -14.69 -5.79
C ARG A 207 -13.28 -16.04 -6.35
N LYS A 208 -13.79 -16.47 -7.50
CA LYS A 208 -13.53 -17.79 -8.11
C LYS A 208 -12.09 -18.01 -8.57
N LEU A 209 -11.31 -16.92 -8.66
CA LEU A 209 -9.89 -16.93 -9.02
C LEU A 209 -8.97 -16.90 -7.78
N PHE A 210 -9.53 -16.73 -6.58
CA PHE A 210 -8.74 -16.66 -5.36
C PHE A 210 -8.02 -17.98 -5.08
N ARG A 211 -6.69 -17.89 -5.00
CA ARG A 211 -5.81 -19.01 -4.69
C ARG A 211 -4.92 -18.67 -3.51
N VAL A 212 -4.71 -19.66 -2.64
CA VAL A 212 -3.72 -19.60 -1.56
C VAL A 212 -2.85 -20.83 -1.70
N ASP A 213 -1.54 -20.62 -1.90
CA ASP A 213 -0.57 -21.69 -2.12
C ASP A 213 -1.01 -22.69 -3.22
N GLY A 214 -1.52 -22.16 -4.33
CA GLY A 214 -2.05 -22.94 -5.45
C GLY A 214 -3.48 -23.49 -5.27
N VAL A 215 -3.94 -23.68 -4.03
CA VAL A 215 -5.27 -24.20 -3.69
C VAL A 215 -6.36 -23.20 -4.14
N PRO A 216 -7.41 -23.62 -4.89
CA PRO A 216 -8.46 -22.74 -5.41
C PRO A 216 -9.49 -22.38 -4.33
N VAL A 217 -9.04 -21.78 -3.24
CA VAL A 217 -9.81 -21.48 -2.02
C VAL A 217 -11.13 -20.77 -2.33
N GLY A 218 -11.15 -19.83 -3.27
CA GLY A 218 -12.38 -19.10 -3.59
C GLY A 218 -13.48 -19.92 -4.26
N ARG A 219 -13.19 -21.15 -4.71
CA ARG A 219 -14.19 -22.13 -5.17
C ARG A 219 -14.61 -23.11 -4.07
N LEU A 220 -13.80 -23.21 -3.02
CA LEU A 220 -13.97 -24.19 -1.94
C LEU A 220 -14.68 -23.60 -0.73
N ILE A 221 -14.57 -22.30 -0.50
CA ILE A 221 -15.32 -21.60 0.56
C ILE A 221 -16.78 -21.46 0.13
N ALA A 222 -17.71 -21.99 0.93
CA ALA A 222 -19.14 -21.82 0.69
C ALA A 222 -19.56 -20.36 0.93
N GLU A 223 -20.58 -19.89 0.19
CA GLU A 223 -21.11 -18.53 0.39
C GLU A 223 -21.75 -18.35 1.76
N GLU A 224 -22.20 -19.43 2.40
CA GLU A 224 -22.73 -19.44 3.76
C GLU A 224 -21.64 -19.10 4.79
N ASP A 225 -20.41 -19.57 4.56
CA ASP A 225 -19.25 -19.34 5.45
C ASP A 225 -18.61 -17.96 5.23
N ALA A 226 -18.68 -17.47 3.99
CA ALA A 226 -18.16 -16.15 3.61
C ALA A 226 -19.11 -15.42 2.65
N PRO A 227 -20.18 -14.82 3.20
CA PRO A 227 -21.20 -14.16 2.40
C PRO A 227 -20.58 -13.12 1.49
N ARG A 228 -21.04 -13.11 0.23
CA ARG A 228 -20.79 -11.95 -0.62
C ARG A 228 -21.60 -10.78 -0.07
N PRO A 229 -21.06 -9.55 -0.07
CA PRO A 229 -21.85 -8.36 0.16
C PRO A 229 -23.10 -8.38 -0.74
N ASP A 230 -24.25 -7.97 -0.22
CA ASP A 230 -25.44 -7.72 -1.04
C ASP A 230 -25.13 -6.57 -1.98
N TRP A 231 -24.75 -6.91 -3.21
CA TRP A 231 -24.29 -5.96 -4.21
C TRP A 231 -25.48 -5.16 -4.75
N LYS A 232 -25.97 -4.17 -3.99
CA LYS A 232 -27.07 -3.27 -4.44
C LYS A 232 -26.75 -2.49 -5.71
N ARG A 233 -25.46 -2.36 -6.03
CA ARG A 233 -24.94 -1.94 -7.32
C ARG A 233 -24.17 -3.13 -7.91
N PRO A 234 -24.08 -3.30 -9.24
CA PRO A 234 -23.12 -4.22 -9.80
C PRO A 234 -21.72 -3.79 -9.33
N LEU A 235 -20.85 -4.73 -8.95
CA LEU A 235 -19.42 -4.45 -8.96
C LEU A 235 -19.10 -3.96 -10.37
N LEU A 236 -18.77 -2.68 -10.52
CA LEU A 236 -18.06 -2.26 -11.72
C LEU A 236 -16.82 -3.17 -11.81
N PRO A 237 -16.36 -3.53 -13.02
CA PRO A 237 -15.08 -4.20 -13.19
C PRO A 237 -13.92 -3.23 -12.87
N SER A 238 -13.96 -2.56 -11.73
CA SER A 238 -12.87 -1.80 -11.13
C SER A 238 -12.08 -2.76 -10.25
N SER A 239 -10.81 -2.92 -10.62
CA SER A 239 -9.90 -3.88 -10.01
C SER A 239 -8.52 -3.25 -10.07
N SER A 240 -7.92 -3.03 -8.91
CA SER A 240 -6.63 -2.34 -8.82
C SER A 240 -5.78 -2.95 -7.71
N ILE A 241 -4.47 -2.96 -7.91
CA ILE A 241 -3.50 -3.29 -6.87
C ILE A 241 -2.30 -2.39 -7.06
N ILE A 242 -1.87 -1.72 -5.98
CA ILE A 242 -0.57 -1.06 -5.92
C ILE A 242 0.38 -1.97 -5.17
N VAL A 243 1.58 -2.14 -5.73
CA VAL A 243 2.66 -2.95 -5.16
C VAL A 243 3.90 -2.08 -5.05
N ILE A 244 4.45 -1.96 -3.85
CA ILE A 244 5.74 -1.34 -3.57
C ILE A 244 6.72 -2.45 -3.21
N ILE A 245 7.84 -2.52 -3.92
CA ILE A 245 8.93 -3.45 -3.66
C ILE A 245 10.14 -2.62 -3.23
N ALA A 246 10.72 -2.96 -2.08
CA ALA A 246 11.93 -2.34 -1.56
C ALA A 246 13.03 -3.41 -1.41
N THR A 247 14.27 -3.03 -1.62
CA THR A 247 15.42 -3.90 -1.36
C THR A 247 16.63 -3.08 -0.91
N ASN A 248 17.50 -3.70 -0.11
CA ASN A 248 18.83 -3.15 0.19
C ASN A 248 19.91 -3.68 -0.76
N ALA A 249 19.54 -4.47 -1.77
CA ALA A 249 20.45 -4.87 -2.84
C ALA A 249 20.81 -3.65 -3.72
N PRO A 250 22.08 -3.52 -4.14
CA PRO A 250 22.52 -2.45 -5.03
C PRO A 250 22.17 -2.78 -6.49
N LEU A 251 20.90 -2.56 -6.86
CA LEU A 251 20.38 -2.77 -8.22
C LEU A 251 20.89 -1.74 -9.22
#